data_AF-A0A8S3R554-F1
#
_entry.id   AF-A0A8S3R554-F1
#
_cell.length_a   1.000
_cell.length_b   1.000
_cell.length_c   1.000
_cell.angle_alpha   90.00
_cell.angle_beta   90.00
_cell.angle_gamma   90.00
#
_symmetry.space_group_name_H-M   'P 1'
#
loop_
_entity.id
_entity.type
_entity.pdbx_description
1 polymer ?
#
loop_
_entity_poly.entity_id
_entity_poly.type
_entity_poly.pdbx_seq_one_letter_code
_entity_poly.pdbx_strand_id
1 'polypeptide(L)'
;MFYFILQKLLKDAFFITTGGTVMFAGHQIYKGNEKFYKEYVMPFFHLFDAETSHKMAVKAAKYKLVPKSKITPHPVLASRVFDRDFPSPKSGSVTPNPQPGNEKPRVFRLKEDRAVINRYGFNSEGHDKVYNRLKVREVEPPVVGKYQNS
;
A
#
# COMPACT_ATOMS: atom_id res chain seq x y z
N MET A 1 -30.66 -39.37 -11.35
CA MET A 1 -29.43 -39.42 -12.17
C MET A 1 -29.08 -38.06 -12.81
N PHE A 2 -29.99 -37.45 -13.57
CA PHE A 2 -29.76 -36.13 -14.22
C PHE A 2 -29.42 -34.98 -13.26
N TYR A 3 -30.17 -34.83 -12.15
CA TYR A 3 -29.91 -33.79 -11.14
C TYR A 3 -28.51 -33.87 -10.50
N PHE A 4 -28.03 -35.09 -10.23
CA PHE A 4 -26.70 -35.32 -9.68
C PHE A 4 -25.58 -34.92 -10.66
N ILE A 5 -25.77 -35.23 -11.95
CA ILE A 5 -24.83 -34.87 -13.02
C ILE A 5 -24.80 -33.34 -13.16
N LEU A 6 -25.98 -32.69 -13.17
CA LEU A 6 -26.08 -31.23 -13.25
C LEU A 6 -25.42 -30.53 -12.06
N GLN A 7 -25.62 -31.02 -10.83
CA GLN A 7 -24.94 -30.47 -9.66
C GLN A 7 -23.42 -30.62 -9.73
N LYS A 8 -22.92 -31.74 -10.25
CA LYS A 8 -21.47 -31.95 -10.43
C LYS A 8 -20.90 -30.96 -11.45
N LEU A 9 -21.55 -30.82 -12.61
CA LEU A 9 -21.18 -29.86 -13.65
C LEU A 9 -21.17 -28.41 -13.12
N LEU A 10 -22.18 -28.02 -12.35
CA LEU A 10 -22.25 -26.68 -11.76
C LEU A 10 -21.12 -26.43 -10.76
N LYS A 11 -20.78 -27.43 -9.92
CA LYS A 11 -19.65 -27.33 -8.99
C LYS A 11 -18.33 -27.20 -9.74
N ASP A 12 -18.10 -28.06 -10.73
CA ASP A 12 -16.86 -28.05 -11.51
C ASP A 12 -16.70 -26.73 -12.28
N ALA A 13 -17.78 -26.23 -12.90
CA ALA A 13 -17.81 -24.93 -13.56
C ALA A 13 -17.54 -23.77 -12.58
N PHE A 14 -18.11 -23.82 -11.37
CA PHE A 14 -17.85 -22.83 -10.34
C PHE A 14 -16.37 -22.80 -9.92
N PHE A 15 -15.75 -23.95 -9.71
CA PHE A 15 -14.33 -24.01 -9.35
C PHE A 15 -13.42 -23.49 -10.47
N ILE A 16 -13.69 -23.87 -11.73
CA ILE A 16 -12.88 -23.45 -12.88
C ILE A 16 -13.00 -21.94 -13.10
N THR A 17 -14.22 -21.40 -13.08
CA THR A 17 -14.46 -19.96 -13.29
C THR A 17 -13.88 -19.12 -12.15
N THR A 18 -14.05 -19.55 -10.90
CA THR A 18 -13.48 -18.88 -9.74
C THR A 18 -11.96 -18.90 -9.78
N GLY A 19 -11.35 -20.07 -10.04
CA GLY A 19 -9.90 -20.21 -10.14
C GLY A 19 -9.29 -19.36 -11.26
N GLY A 20 -9.90 -19.40 -12.45
CA GLY A 20 -9.47 -18.57 -13.59
C GLY A 20 -9.56 -17.08 -13.29
N THR A 21 -10.65 -16.65 -12.64
CA THR A 21 -10.86 -15.25 -12.26
C THR A 21 -9.82 -14.78 -11.24
N VAL A 22 -9.56 -15.58 -10.21
CA VAL A 22 -8.56 -15.25 -9.17
C VAL A 22 -7.15 -15.17 -9.77
N MET A 23 -6.78 -16.13 -10.62
CA MET A 23 -5.48 -16.12 -11.31
C MET A 23 -5.34 -14.91 -12.23
N PHE A 24 -6.38 -14.60 -13.01
CA PHE A 24 -6.38 -13.43 -13.89
C PHE A 24 -6.27 -12.12 -13.09
N ALA A 25 -7.08 -11.96 -12.03
CA ALA A 25 -7.03 -10.79 -11.17
C ALA A 25 -5.65 -10.64 -10.51
N GLY A 26 -5.07 -11.72 -9.99
CA GLY A 26 -3.73 -11.75 -9.42
C GLY A 26 -2.66 -11.31 -10.43
N HIS A 27 -2.74 -11.81 -11.67
CA HIS A 27 -1.83 -11.42 -12.74
C HIS A 27 -1.95 -9.93 -13.10
N GLN A 28 -3.18 -9.40 -13.18
CA GLN A 28 -3.42 -7.99 -13.48
C GLN A 28 -2.93 -7.06 -12.36
N ILE A 29 -3.10 -7.46 -11.10
CA ILE A 29 -2.58 -6.77 -9.91
C ILE A 29 -1.05 -6.75 -9.95
N TYR A 30 -0.42 -7.91 -10.23
CA TYR A 30 1.03 -8.05 -10.30
C TYR A 30 1.65 -7.22 -11.43
N LYS A 31 0.99 -7.17 -12.60
CA LYS A 31 1.41 -6.30 -13.71
C LYS A 31 1.24 -4.80 -13.42
N GLY A 32 0.52 -4.43 -12.37
CA GLY A 32 0.25 -3.02 -12.05
C GLY A 32 -0.66 -2.35 -13.08
N ASN A 33 -1.60 -3.08 -13.69
CA ASN A 33 -2.47 -2.54 -14.73
C ASN A 33 -3.39 -1.45 -14.16
N GLU A 34 -3.09 -0.18 -14.44
CA GLU A 34 -3.83 0.95 -13.88
C GLU A 34 -5.34 0.91 -14.13
N LYS A 35 -5.76 0.45 -15.32
CA LYS A 35 -7.18 0.35 -15.68
C LYS A 35 -7.88 -0.66 -14.77
N PHE A 36 -7.26 -1.83 -14.57
CA PHE A 36 -7.79 -2.86 -13.68
C PHE A 36 -7.88 -2.36 -12.23
N TYR A 37 -6.88 -1.62 -11.76
CA TYR A 37 -6.92 -1.01 -10.43
C TYR A 37 -8.06 0.00 -10.30
N LYS A 38 -8.22 0.91 -11.27
CA LYS A 38 -9.24 1.95 -11.26
C LYS A 38 -10.66 1.38 -11.35
N GLU A 39 -10.87 0.34 -12.16
CA GLU A 39 -12.20 -0.21 -12.44
C GLU A 39 -12.65 -1.26 -11.42
N TYR A 40 -11.73 -2.06 -10.86
CA TYR A 40 -12.11 -3.19 -9.98
C TYR A 40 -11.54 -3.06 -8.57
N VAL A 41 -10.24 -2.80 -8.44
CA VAL A 41 -9.57 -2.82 -7.13
C VAL A 41 -9.98 -1.64 -6.25
N MET A 42 -9.96 -0.42 -6.80
CA MET A 42 -10.28 0.80 -6.08
C MET A 42 -11.75 0.85 -5.62
N PRO A 43 -12.76 0.55 -6.47
CA PRO A 43 -14.15 0.46 -6.03
C PRO A 43 -14.36 -0.56 -4.92
N PHE A 44 -13.71 -1.73 -5.00
CA PHE A 44 -13.74 -2.72 -3.93
C PHE A 44 -13.21 -2.17 -2.59
N PHE A 45 -12.05 -1.50 -2.61
CA PHE A 45 -11.50 -0.90 -1.38
C PHE A 45 -12.30 0.30 -0.87
N HIS A 46 -13.06 0.98 -1.73
CA HIS A 46 -13.96 2.05 -1.34
C HIS A 46 -15.24 1.57 -0.65
N LEU A 47 -15.50 0.26 -0.60
CA LEU A 47 -16.57 -0.32 0.23
C LEU A 47 -16.26 -0.23 1.73
N PHE A 48 -14.97 -0.16 2.09
CA PHE A 48 -14.51 -0.06 3.47
C PHE A 48 -14.21 1.39 3.86
N ASP A 49 -14.18 1.66 5.17
CA ASP A 49 -13.77 2.96 5.68
C ASP A 49 -12.31 3.31 5.31
N ALA A 50 -11.98 4.59 5.37
CA ALA A 50 -10.68 5.08 4.91
C ALA A 50 -9.48 4.53 5.69
N GLU A 51 -9.64 4.30 6.99
CA GLU A 51 -8.57 3.78 7.83
C GLU A 51 -8.37 2.28 7.58
N THR A 52 -9.45 1.52 7.41
CA THR A 52 -9.38 0.08 7.12
C THR A 52 -8.74 -0.19 5.77
N SER A 53 -9.17 0.48 4.69
CA SER A 53 -8.53 0.24 3.38
C SER A 53 -7.06 0.66 3.38
N HIS A 54 -6.70 1.73 4.10
CA HIS A 54 -5.30 2.13 4.26
C HIS A 54 -4.48 1.02 4.95
N LYS A 55 -4.98 0.45 6.06
CA LYS A 55 -4.32 -0.67 6.75
C LYS A 55 -4.16 -1.90 5.88
N MET A 56 -5.20 -2.24 5.09
CA MET A 56 -5.13 -3.34 4.14
C MET A 56 -4.06 -3.10 3.08
N ALA A 57 -3.97 -1.88 2.54
CA ALA A 57 -2.95 -1.52 1.56
C ALA A 57 -1.53 -1.60 2.13
N VAL A 58 -1.31 -1.09 3.36
CA VAL A 58 -0.01 -1.21 4.05
C VAL A 58 0.35 -2.67 4.29
N LYS A 59 -0.62 -3.50 4.67
CA LYS A 59 -0.42 -4.95 4.88
C LYS A 59 -0.09 -5.65 3.56
N ALA A 60 -0.80 -5.34 2.48
CA ALA A 60 -0.54 -5.87 1.14
C ALA A 60 0.88 -5.49 0.66
N ALA A 61 1.30 -4.24 0.87
CA ALA A 61 2.66 -3.79 0.59
C ALA A 61 3.71 -4.52 1.44
N LYS A 62 3.44 -4.70 2.76
CA LYS A 62 4.31 -5.45 3.67
C LYS A 62 4.53 -6.89 3.19
N TYR A 63 3.49 -7.56 2.72
CA TYR A 63 3.55 -8.94 2.20
C TYR A 63 3.86 -9.02 0.70
N LYS A 64 4.28 -7.92 0.06
CA LYS A 64 4.67 -7.87 -1.37
C LYS A 64 3.57 -8.36 -2.32
N LEU A 65 2.30 -8.16 -1.95
CA LEU A 65 1.14 -8.51 -2.78
C LEU A 65 0.84 -7.46 -3.87
N VAL A 66 1.54 -6.33 -3.82
CA VAL A 66 1.46 -5.26 -4.82
C VAL A 66 2.83 -5.08 -5.48
N PRO A 67 2.88 -4.71 -6.77
CA PRO A 67 4.14 -4.49 -7.46
C PRO A 67 4.93 -3.36 -6.80
N LYS A 68 6.26 -3.51 -6.77
CA LYS A 68 7.14 -2.42 -6.37
C LYS A 68 7.05 -1.29 -7.39
N SER A 69 6.99 -0.06 -6.90
CA SER A 69 7.12 1.12 -7.76
C SER A 69 8.45 1.06 -8.51
N LYS A 70 8.41 1.26 -9.82
CA LYS A 70 9.61 1.40 -10.67
C LYS A 70 10.12 2.85 -10.73
N ILE A 71 9.50 3.76 -9.98
CA ILE A 71 9.90 5.16 -9.93
C ILE A 71 11.27 5.23 -9.26
N THR A 72 12.30 5.52 -10.04
CA THR A 72 13.60 5.93 -9.54
C THR A 72 13.44 7.30 -8.87
N PRO A 73 13.85 7.47 -7.60
CA PRO A 73 13.78 8.76 -6.94
C PRO A 73 14.58 9.79 -7.73
N HIS A 74 13.97 10.93 -8.05
CA HIS A 74 14.65 12.00 -8.74
C HIS A 74 15.73 12.58 -7.80
N PRO A 75 16.98 12.80 -8.25
CA PRO A 75 18.09 13.20 -7.37
C PRO A 75 17.84 14.53 -6.65
N VAL A 76 17.03 15.43 -7.21
CA VAL A 76 16.61 16.70 -6.57
C VAL A 76 15.79 16.47 -5.29
N LEU A 77 15.14 15.32 -5.15
CA LEU A 77 14.38 14.95 -3.94
C LEU A 77 15.25 14.24 -2.90
N ALA A 78 16.51 13.96 -3.21
CA ALA A 78 17.42 13.37 -2.24
C ALA A 78 17.79 14.43 -1.20
N SER A 79 17.69 14.07 0.07
CA SER A 79 18.00 14.97 1.19
C SER A 79 18.97 14.29 2.14
N ARG A 80 20.01 15.01 2.57
CA ARG A 80 20.89 14.58 3.65
C ARG A 80 20.40 15.13 4.98
N VAL A 81 20.11 14.26 5.93
CA VAL A 81 19.66 14.62 7.27
C VAL A 81 20.40 13.76 8.28
N PHE A 82 21.03 14.39 9.29
CA PHE A 82 21.85 13.70 10.31
C PHE A 82 22.89 12.73 9.70
N ASP A 83 23.68 13.22 8.74
CA ASP A 83 24.71 12.45 8.02
C ASP A 83 24.21 11.17 7.34
N ARG A 84 22.90 11.10 7.05
CA ARG A 84 22.28 10.01 6.29
C ARG A 84 21.64 10.54 5.03
N ASP A 85 21.90 9.84 3.93
CA ASP A 85 21.31 10.15 2.64
C ASP A 85 19.96 9.45 2.48
N PHE A 86 18.90 10.25 2.31
CA PHE A 86 17.56 9.76 2.03
C PHE A 86 17.23 9.98 0.56
N PRO A 87 17.02 8.91 -0.23
CA PRO A 87 16.66 9.06 -1.65
C PRO A 87 15.32 9.75 -1.88
N SER A 88 14.43 9.76 -0.88
CA SER A 88 13.22 10.57 -0.87
C SER A 88 12.78 10.86 0.57
N PRO A 89 12.22 12.05 0.87
CA PRO A 89 11.68 12.34 2.18
C PRO A 89 10.36 11.58 2.34
N LYS A 90 10.29 10.56 3.22
CA LYS A 90 9.04 9.96 3.70
C LYS A 90 9.26 8.89 4.78
N SER A 91 9.27 9.30 6.05
CA SER A 91 8.78 8.46 7.14
C SER A 91 8.42 9.32 8.36
N GLY A 92 7.18 9.20 8.85
CA GLY A 92 6.71 9.87 10.08
C GLY A 92 5.56 10.85 9.84
N SER A 93 4.88 11.33 10.88
CA SER A 93 5.38 11.56 12.24
C SER A 93 5.51 10.33 13.16
N VAL A 94 6.69 10.16 13.74
CA VAL A 94 6.94 9.20 14.83
C VAL A 94 7.03 9.99 16.13
N THR A 95 6.27 9.57 17.14
CA THR A 95 6.30 10.21 18.47
C THR A 95 7.26 9.44 19.37
N PRO A 96 7.86 10.07 20.40
CA PRO A 96 8.73 9.36 21.34
C PRO A 96 8.01 8.17 21.98
N ASN A 97 6.81 8.41 22.51
CA ASN A 97 5.98 7.39 23.13
C ASN A 97 4.88 6.88 22.17
N PRO A 98 4.43 5.62 22.30
CA PRO A 98 3.28 5.11 21.57
C PRO A 98 2.03 5.91 21.92
N GLN A 99 1.23 6.26 20.91
CA GLN A 99 -0.04 6.96 21.12
C GLN A 99 -1.09 6.54 20.09
N PRO A 100 -2.35 6.37 20.52
CA PRO A 100 -3.42 5.89 19.64
C PRO A 100 -3.89 6.97 18.63
N GLY A 101 -3.65 8.25 18.91
CA GLY A 101 -4.20 9.40 18.19
C GLY A 101 -5.66 9.67 18.55
N ASN A 102 -6.34 10.50 17.75
CA ASN A 102 -7.73 10.91 18.00
C ASN A 102 -8.73 9.75 17.84
N GLU A 103 -9.92 9.84 18.44
CA GLU A 103 -10.98 8.83 18.27
C GLU A 103 -11.46 8.71 16.82
N LYS A 104 -11.98 7.53 16.47
CA LYS A 104 -12.51 7.23 15.12
C LYS A 104 -13.99 7.56 15.01
N PRO A 105 -14.51 7.86 13.80
CA PRO A 105 -13.80 8.01 12.53
C PRO A 105 -12.99 9.31 12.48
N ARG A 106 -11.83 9.28 11.83
CA ARG A 106 -10.86 10.40 11.81
C ARG A 106 -10.21 10.64 10.45
N VAL A 107 -10.67 9.93 9.43
CA VAL A 107 -10.27 10.11 8.04
C VAL A 107 -11.50 9.90 7.16
N PHE A 108 -11.73 10.83 6.24
CA PHE A 108 -12.93 10.91 5.42
C PHE A 108 -12.52 11.11 3.97
N ARG A 109 -13.19 10.40 3.05
CA ARG A 109 -12.98 10.54 1.60
C ARG A 109 -14.09 11.39 1.01
N LEU A 110 -13.71 12.42 0.26
CA LEU A 110 -14.60 13.23 -0.57
C LEU A 110 -14.36 12.78 -2.02
N LYS A 111 -15.21 11.88 -2.52
CA LYS A 111 -14.95 11.17 -3.79
C LYS A 111 -15.06 12.12 -4.98
N GLU A 112 -16.04 13.00 -4.94
CA GLU A 112 -16.39 13.99 -5.94
C GLU A 112 -15.24 14.98 -6.12
N ASP A 113 -14.66 15.44 -5.01
CA ASP A 113 -13.55 16.40 -4.99
C ASP A 113 -12.17 15.74 -5.13
N ARG A 114 -12.12 14.41 -5.21
CA ARG A 114 -10.88 13.62 -5.17
C ARG A 114 -9.99 13.99 -3.97
N ALA A 115 -10.61 14.26 -2.83
CA ALA A 115 -9.95 14.76 -1.64
C ALA A 115 -10.06 13.81 -0.44
N VAL A 116 -9.16 13.96 0.52
CA VAL A 116 -9.16 13.22 1.79
C VAL A 116 -8.91 14.20 2.93
N ILE A 117 -9.81 14.22 3.92
CA ILE A 117 -9.67 15.00 5.15
C ILE A 117 -9.31 14.05 6.28
N ASN A 118 -8.32 14.38 7.11
CA ASN A 118 -7.97 13.59 8.28
C ASN A 118 -7.71 14.45 9.52
N ARG A 119 -7.97 13.87 10.68
CA ARG A 119 -7.67 14.41 12.01
C ARG A 119 -7.01 13.32 12.86
N TYR A 120 -5.95 12.71 12.35
CA TYR A 120 -5.35 11.51 12.97
C TYR A 120 -4.81 11.74 14.40
N GLY A 121 -4.29 12.94 14.69
CA GLY A 121 -3.70 13.26 16.00
C GLY A 121 -2.40 12.50 16.28
N PHE A 122 -1.52 12.38 15.27
CA PHE A 122 -0.21 11.72 15.37
C PHE A 122 -0.25 10.30 15.95
N ASN A 123 -1.15 9.45 15.46
CA ASN A 123 -1.16 8.03 15.86
C ASN A 123 0.19 7.36 15.51
N SER A 124 0.87 6.81 16.51
CA SER A 124 2.21 6.23 16.36
C SER A 124 2.43 5.07 17.32
N GLU A 125 3.31 4.14 16.95
CA GLU A 125 3.71 3.02 17.81
C GLU A 125 4.90 3.35 18.71
N GLY A 126 5.38 4.59 18.69
CA GLY A 126 6.53 5.06 19.46
C GLY A 126 7.86 4.86 18.75
N HIS A 127 8.86 5.62 19.20
CA HIS A 127 10.20 5.64 18.62
C HIS A 127 10.84 4.25 18.60
N ASP A 128 10.82 3.54 19.72
CA ASP A 128 11.56 2.29 19.89
C ASP A 128 11.11 1.20 18.91
N LYS A 129 9.79 1.09 18.70
CA LYS A 129 9.22 0.12 17.74
C LYS A 129 9.60 0.48 16.30
N VAL A 130 9.61 1.76 15.95
CA VAL A 130 9.99 2.20 14.60
C VAL A 130 11.49 2.02 14.38
N TYR A 131 12.32 2.40 15.36
CA TYR A 131 13.77 2.24 15.33
C TYR A 131 14.16 0.77 15.11
N ASN A 132 13.57 -0.16 15.88
CA ASN A 132 13.85 -1.58 15.73
C ASN A 132 13.49 -2.15 14.35
N ARG A 133 12.48 -1.59 13.66
CA ARG A 133 12.15 -1.98 12.29
C ARG A 133 13.10 -1.41 11.26
N LEU A 134 13.61 -0.20 11.49
CA LEU A 134 14.49 0.49 10.55
C LEU A 134 15.94 0.04 10.69
N LYS A 135 16.40 -0.32 11.90
CA LYS A 135 17.78 -0.78 12.15
C LYS A 135 18.18 -1.99 11.29
N VAL A 136 17.22 -2.85 10.95
CA VAL A 136 17.44 -4.09 10.18
C VAL A 136 17.43 -3.86 8.66
N ARG A 137 17.09 -2.65 8.20
CA ARG A 137 17.08 -2.33 6.77
C ARG A 137 18.44 -1.79 6.36
N GLU A 138 19.17 -2.57 5.58
CA GLU A 138 20.25 -2.05 4.74
C GLU A 138 19.60 -1.12 3.72
N VAL A 139 19.94 0.17 3.81
CA VAL A 139 19.58 1.14 2.79
C VAL A 139 20.76 1.16 1.84
N GLU A 140 20.58 0.65 0.61
CA GLU A 140 21.58 0.91 -0.43
C GLU A 140 21.76 2.43 -0.52
N PRO A 141 23.01 2.93 -0.41
CA PRO A 141 23.25 4.36 -0.51
C PRO A 141 22.68 4.83 -1.85
N PRO A 142 21.94 5.96 -1.88
CA PRO A 142 21.46 6.49 -3.13
C PRO A 142 22.64 6.65 -4.09
N VAL A 143 22.45 6.31 -5.36
CA VAL A 143 23.42 6.61 -6.41
C VAL A 143 23.47 8.13 -6.52
N VAL A 144 24.37 8.75 -5.76
CA VAL A 144 24.60 10.20 -5.81
C VAL A 144 25.26 10.47 -7.16
N GLY A 145 24.44 10.82 -8.15
CA GLY A 145 24.94 11.53 -9.33
C GLY A 145 25.63 12.79 -8.82
N LYS A 146 26.93 12.92 -9.11
CA LYS A 146 27.73 14.10 -8.80
C LYS A 146 27.09 15.30 -9.51
N TYR A 147 26.23 16.05 -8.82
CA TYR A 147 25.94 17.42 -9.24
C TYR A 147 27.21 18.22 -8.94
N GLN A 148 28.04 18.40 -9.97
CA GLN A 148 29.06 19.43 -9.95
C GLN A 148 28.33 20.77 -9.82
N ASN A 149 28.63 21.48 -8.72
CA ASN A 149 28.20 22.85 -8.51
C ASN A 149 28.61 23.71 -9.71
N SER A 150 27.63 24.39 -10.32
CA SER A 150 27.83 25.59 -11.13
C SER A 150 27.50 26.81 -10.30
#